data_AF-A0A1U7ZIA6-F1
#
_entry.id   AF-A0A1U7ZIA6-F1
#
_cell.length_a   1.000
_cell.length_b   1.000
_cell.length_c   1.000
_cell.angle_alpha   90.00
_cell.angle_beta   90.00
_cell.angle_gamma   90.00
#
_symmetry.space_group_name_H-M   'P 1'
#
loop_
_entity.id
_entity.type
_entity.pdbx_description
1 polymer ?
#
loop_
_entity_poly.entity_id
_entity_poly.type
_entity_poly.pdbx_seq_one_letter_code
_entity_poly.pdbx_strand_id
1 'polypeptide(L)'
;MAIGLEKCSLMGISVNRCLRSGIVFHRQLLHNGPDTVEELLERHVVKKEKSYDDDEDELLARQRLTSTRREALSLYRDILRATRFFVWPDSRGVLWRDILRENARQEFEEARLERDPEVITRLLIGGRDAVQAAIDKLVEKQKQQITQDQRNGDHR
;
A
#
# COMPACT_ATOMS: atom_id res chain seq x y z
N MET A 1 44.94 13.64 43.48
CA MET A 1 43.90 14.66 43.25
C MET A 1 43.71 14.81 41.75
N ALA A 2 42.46 14.56 41.32
CA ALA A 2 41.77 14.77 40.05
C ALA A 2 42.52 15.00 38.72
N ILE A 3 42.10 14.20 37.73
CA ILE A 3 42.44 14.20 36.31
C ILE A 3 41.51 15.20 35.60
N GLY A 4 42.07 16.11 34.79
CA GLY A 4 41.33 17.08 33.99
C GLY A 4 40.77 16.44 32.71
N LEU A 5 39.45 16.33 32.62
CA LEU A 5 38.73 15.98 31.40
C LEU A 5 38.41 17.27 30.63
N GLU A 6 39.04 17.43 29.47
CA GLU A 6 38.69 18.46 28.50
C GLU A 6 37.31 18.18 27.91
N LYS A 7 36.47 19.22 27.97
CA LYS A 7 35.11 19.25 27.45
C LYS A 7 35.15 19.51 25.95
N CYS A 8 34.84 18.51 25.14
CA CYS A 8 34.44 18.74 23.75
C CYS A 8 32.91 18.68 23.64
N SER A 9 32.37 19.77 23.09
CA SER A 9 30.96 20.08 22.94
C SER A 9 30.22 19.03 22.10
N LEU A 10 29.34 18.27 22.74
CA LEU A 10 28.26 17.55 22.06
C LEU A 10 27.18 18.58 21.71
N MET A 11 27.11 18.97 20.42
CA MET A 11 25.89 19.53 19.86
C MET A 11 24.83 18.42 19.88
N GLY A 12 24.14 18.30 21.01
CA GLY A 12 22.97 17.46 21.17
C GLY A 12 21.92 17.90 20.16
N ILE A 13 21.59 17.01 19.24
CA ILE A 13 20.39 17.15 18.42
C ILE A 13 19.22 17.19 19.41
N SER A 14 18.64 18.38 19.57
CA SER A 14 17.46 18.60 20.39
C SER A 14 16.36 17.67 19.90
N VAL A 15 16.11 16.59 20.65
CA VAL A 15 14.90 15.80 20.52
C VAL A 15 13.79 16.68 21.06
N ASN A 16 13.17 17.47 20.17
CA ASN A 16 12.02 18.29 20.51
C ASN A 16 10.85 17.38 20.90
N ARG A 17 10.76 17.15 22.21
CA ARG A 17 9.63 16.52 22.88
C ARG A 17 8.52 17.55 22.98
N CYS A 18 7.81 17.79 21.88
CA CYS A 18 6.57 18.56 21.92
C CYS A 18 5.43 17.62 22.37
N LEU A 19 5.10 17.70 23.66
CA LEU A 19 3.88 17.10 24.21
C LEU A 19 2.68 17.97 23.79
N ARG A 20 1.57 17.28 23.47
CA ARG A 20 0.20 17.76 23.19
C ARG A 20 -0.15 17.95 21.71
N SER A 21 -0.58 16.85 21.10
CA SER A 21 -2.03 16.64 21.00
C SER A 21 -2.27 15.15 21.13
N GLY A 22 -3.27 14.76 21.92
CA GLY A 22 -3.74 13.38 21.94
C GLY A 22 -4.31 13.05 20.57
N ILE A 23 -3.43 12.67 19.64
CA ILE A 23 -3.84 11.87 18.49
C ILE A 23 -4.06 10.50 19.11
N VAL A 24 -5.25 10.35 19.70
CA VAL A 24 -6.00 9.11 19.57
C VAL A 24 -5.75 8.75 18.12
N PHE A 25 -4.99 7.69 17.86
CA PHE A 25 -5.18 6.98 16.63
C PHE A 25 -6.66 6.63 16.71
N HIS A 26 -7.51 7.50 16.17
CA HIS A 26 -8.70 7.04 15.53
C HIS A 26 -8.13 6.10 14.50
N ARG A 27 -7.96 4.84 14.92
CA ARG A 27 -8.37 3.71 14.12
C ARG A 27 -9.78 4.10 13.72
N GLN A 28 -9.83 4.89 12.67
CA GLN A 28 -10.99 5.17 11.88
C GLN A 28 -11.28 3.79 11.32
N LEU A 29 -11.94 2.99 12.16
CA LEU A 29 -12.86 1.97 11.74
C LEU A 29 -13.88 2.76 10.92
N LEU A 30 -13.52 3.09 9.67
CA LEU A 30 -14.40 3.68 8.67
C LEU A 30 -15.47 2.67 8.21
N HIS A 31 -15.64 1.59 8.98
CA HIS A 31 -16.55 0.48 8.79
C HIS A 31 -17.20 0.16 10.14
N ASN A 32 -17.93 1.13 10.69
CA ASN A 32 -19.02 0.87 11.64
C ASN A 32 -20.38 1.26 11.00
N GLY A 33 -20.45 1.23 9.67
CA GLY A 33 -21.70 1.23 8.92
C GLY A 33 -21.87 -0.15 8.29
N PRO A 34 -23.09 -0.70 8.21
CA PRO A 34 -23.30 -1.97 7.53
C PRO A 34 -22.79 -1.85 6.10
N ASP A 35 -21.85 -2.72 5.73
CA ASP A 35 -21.08 -2.63 4.47
C ASP A 35 -21.90 -3.05 3.23
N THR A 36 -23.20 -3.32 3.38
CA THR A 36 -24.13 -3.75 2.34
C THR A 36 -25.37 -2.85 2.29
N VAL A 37 -25.71 -2.39 1.09
CA VAL A 37 -26.90 -1.54 0.84
C VAL A 37 -28.19 -2.31 1.10
N GLU A 38 -28.13 -3.63 1.02
CA GLU A 38 -29.21 -4.57 1.28
C GLU A 38 -29.73 -4.48 2.73
N GLU A 39 -28.85 -4.33 3.73
CA GLU A 39 -29.25 -4.27 5.14
C GLU A 39 -29.93 -2.94 5.52
N LEU A 40 -29.60 -1.86 4.81
CA LEU A 40 -30.24 -0.55 4.97
C LEU A 40 -31.64 -0.52 4.35
N LEU A 41 -31.80 -1.16 3.19
CA LEU A 41 -33.08 -1.32 2.50
C LEU A 41 -34.00 -2.27 3.28
N GLU A 42 -33.46 -3.34 3.85
CA GLU A 42 -34.23 -4.34 4.62
C GLU A 42 -34.88 -3.77 5.90
N ARG A 43 -34.25 -2.78 6.54
CA ARG A 43 -34.84 -2.12 7.73
C ARG A 43 -35.94 -1.10 7.40
N HIS A 44 -35.97 -0.55 6.19
CA HIS A 44 -36.80 0.61 5.86
C HIS A 44 -37.79 0.41 4.70
N VAL A 45 -37.71 -0.71 3.98
CA VAL A 45 -38.63 -1.03 2.88
C VAL A 45 -39.54 -2.17 3.31
N VAL A 46 -40.84 -1.90 3.38
CA VAL A 46 -41.88 -2.90 3.66
C VAL A 46 -41.82 -3.99 2.59
N LYS A 47 -41.49 -5.22 3.00
CA LYS A 47 -41.26 -6.37 2.10
C LYS A 47 -42.55 -6.70 1.34
N LYS A 48 -42.47 -6.62 0.01
CA LYS A 48 -43.45 -7.20 -0.92
C LYS A 48 -42.74 -8.33 -1.66
N GLU A 49 -43.25 -9.55 -1.52
CA GLU A 49 -42.69 -10.75 -2.15
C GLU A 49 -42.60 -10.56 -3.68
N LYS A 50 -41.39 -10.75 -4.23
CA LYS A 50 -41.07 -10.73 -5.67
C LYS A 50 -40.15 -11.91 -5.97
N SER A 51 -40.30 -12.48 -7.17
CA SER A 51 -39.67 -13.72 -7.63
C SER A 51 -38.15 -13.64 -7.66
N TYR A 52 -37.49 -14.63 -7.04
CA TYR A 52 -36.10 -14.59 -6.58
C TYR A 52 -35.01 -14.88 -7.62
N ASP A 53 -35.32 -15.50 -8.76
CA ASP A 53 -34.27 -16.10 -9.60
C ASP A 53 -33.47 -15.11 -10.47
N ASP A 54 -34.10 -14.06 -11.02
CA ASP A 54 -33.44 -13.13 -11.97
C ASP A 54 -32.70 -11.99 -11.25
N ASP A 55 -33.18 -11.58 -10.07
CA ASP A 55 -32.59 -10.51 -9.26
C ASP A 55 -31.31 -10.97 -8.53
N GLU A 56 -31.21 -12.23 -8.13
CA GLU A 56 -30.04 -12.75 -7.40
C GLU A 56 -28.79 -12.83 -8.28
N ASP A 57 -28.91 -13.29 -9.53
CA ASP A 57 -27.79 -13.36 -10.47
C ASP A 57 -27.27 -11.96 -10.85
N GLU A 58 -28.15 -10.98 -11.02
CA GLU A 58 -27.75 -9.59 -11.28
C GLU A 58 -27.06 -8.96 -10.07
N LEU A 59 -27.55 -9.22 -8.85
CA LEU A 59 -26.91 -8.77 -7.61
C LEU A 59 -25.54 -9.41 -7.42
N LEU A 60 -25.38 -10.71 -7.71
CA LEU A 60 -24.09 -11.40 -7.66
C LEU A 60 -23.11 -10.85 -8.70
N ALA A 61 -23.58 -10.55 -9.92
CA ALA A 61 -22.75 -9.90 -10.94
C ALA A 61 -22.30 -8.49 -10.49
N ARG A 62 -23.21 -7.68 -9.95
CA ARG A 62 -22.89 -6.36 -9.38
C ARG A 62 -21.92 -6.46 -8.21
N GLN A 63 -22.12 -7.40 -7.29
CA GLN A 63 -21.25 -7.61 -6.14
C GLN A 63 -19.84 -8.02 -6.59
N ARG A 64 -19.72 -8.94 -7.55
CA ARG A 64 -18.43 -9.36 -8.15
C ARG A 64 -17.72 -8.21 -8.86
N LEU A 65 -18.44 -7.35 -9.58
CA LEU A 65 -17.86 -6.16 -10.21
C LEU A 65 -17.33 -5.15 -9.17
N THR A 66 -18.01 -5.01 -8.03
CA THR A 66 -17.53 -4.15 -6.95
C THR A 66 -16.33 -4.74 -6.23
N SER A 67 -16.24 -6.06 -6.07
CA SER A 67 -15.11 -6.71 -5.41
C SER A 67 -13.84 -6.65 -6.27
N THR A 68 -13.91 -6.95 -7.57
CA THR A 68 -12.75 -6.88 -8.48
C THR A 68 -12.20 -5.45 -8.60
N ARG A 69 -13.08 -4.45 -8.70
CA ARG A 69 -12.67 -3.03 -8.71
C ARG A 69 -12.03 -2.62 -7.38
N ARG A 70 -12.57 -3.07 -6.25
CA ARG A 70 -11.98 -2.81 -4.92
C ARG A 70 -10.59 -3.43 -4.80
N GLU A 71 -10.41 -4.65 -5.29
CA GLU A 71 -9.11 -5.34 -5.28
C GLU A 71 -8.08 -4.64 -6.17
N ALA A 72 -8.46 -4.24 -7.39
CA ALA A 72 -7.61 -3.47 -8.28
C ALA A 72 -7.13 -2.17 -7.63
N LEU A 73 -8.05 -1.40 -7.04
CA LEU A 73 -7.71 -0.16 -6.34
C LEU A 73 -6.87 -0.40 -5.08
N SER A 74 -7.10 -1.49 -4.36
CA SER A 74 -6.24 -1.86 -3.23
C SER A 74 -4.81 -2.14 -3.72
N LEU A 75 -4.67 -2.97 -4.76
CA LEU A 75 -3.37 -3.30 -5.34
C LEU A 75 -2.63 -2.04 -5.82
N TYR A 76 -3.34 -1.14 -6.51
CA TYR A 76 -2.76 0.15 -6.93
C TYR A 76 -2.23 0.96 -5.73
N ARG A 77 -3.00 1.03 -4.64
CA ARG A 77 -2.55 1.70 -3.40
C ARG A 77 -1.35 0.99 -2.78
N ASP A 78 -1.31 -0.33 -2.83
CA ASP A 78 -0.19 -1.13 -2.31
C ASP A 78 1.09 -0.89 -3.11
N ILE A 79 0.99 -0.80 -4.45
CA ILE A 79 2.10 -0.37 -5.31
C ILE A 79 2.58 1.03 -4.92
N LEU A 80 1.67 2.00 -4.75
CA LEU A 80 2.05 3.35 -4.35
C LEU A 80 2.71 3.42 -2.97
N ARG A 81 2.34 2.52 -2.05
CA ARG A 81 2.99 2.38 -0.74
C ARG A 81 4.38 1.75 -0.89
N ALA A 82 4.50 0.65 -1.64
CA ALA A 82 5.76 -0.06 -1.86
C ALA A 82 6.80 0.83 -2.55
N THR A 83 6.41 1.57 -3.60
CA THR A 83 7.28 2.47 -4.35
C THR A 83 7.92 3.58 -3.50
N ARG A 84 7.35 3.91 -2.33
CA ARG A 84 7.95 4.90 -1.42
C ARG A 84 9.32 4.44 -0.91
N PHE A 85 9.54 3.15 -0.75
CA PHE A 85 10.79 2.61 -0.20
C PHE A 85 11.93 2.58 -1.23
N PHE A 86 11.63 2.73 -2.52
CA PHE A 86 12.61 2.76 -3.59
C PHE A 86 13.24 4.16 -3.70
N VAL A 87 14.18 4.47 -2.82
CA VAL A 87 14.84 5.79 -2.73
C VAL A 87 16.07 5.89 -3.65
N TRP A 88 16.51 4.78 -4.25
CA TRP A 88 17.73 4.78 -5.06
C TRP A 88 17.46 5.24 -6.50
N PRO A 89 18.41 5.99 -7.10
CA PRO A 89 18.35 6.33 -8.51
C PRO A 89 18.75 5.13 -9.38
N ASP A 90 18.18 5.09 -10.57
CA ASP A 90 18.64 4.25 -11.68
C ASP A 90 19.98 4.76 -12.23
N SER A 91 20.61 3.97 -13.09
CA SER A 91 21.79 4.31 -13.89
C SER A 91 21.69 5.68 -14.59
N ARG A 92 20.48 6.08 -14.97
CA ARG A 92 20.16 7.38 -15.60
C ARG A 92 20.01 8.54 -14.62
N GLY A 93 20.13 8.29 -13.32
CA GLY A 93 19.93 9.28 -12.26
C GLY A 93 18.47 9.52 -11.85
N VAL A 94 17.51 8.83 -12.47
CA VAL A 94 16.07 8.97 -12.15
C VAL A 94 15.69 8.04 -11.00
N LEU A 95 14.88 8.51 -10.06
CA LEU A 95 14.42 7.70 -8.93
C LEU A 95 13.54 6.54 -9.40
N TRP A 96 13.85 5.32 -8.94
CA TRP A 96 13.04 4.13 -9.23
C TRP A 96 11.58 4.30 -8.82
N ARG A 97 11.31 5.05 -7.74
CA ARG A 97 9.95 5.40 -7.31
C ARG A 97 9.11 5.98 -8.44
N ASP A 98 9.63 6.96 -9.17
CA ASP A 98 8.85 7.71 -10.14
C ASP A 98 8.59 6.88 -11.39
N ILE A 99 9.60 6.11 -11.82
CA ILE A 99 9.48 5.13 -12.91
C ILE A 99 8.41 4.09 -12.59
N LEU A 100 8.45 3.49 -11.39
CA LEU A 100 7.50 2.46 -10.99
C LEU A 100 6.07 3.01 -10.88
N ARG A 101 5.91 4.28 -10.48
CA ARG A 101 4.59 4.94 -10.41
C ARG A 101 4.02 5.20 -11.78
N GLU A 102 4.84 5.70 -12.70
CA GLU A 102 4.41 5.98 -14.07
C GLU A 102 4.03 4.67 -14.78
N ASN A 103 4.87 3.65 -14.67
CA ASN A 103 4.59 2.33 -15.21
C ASN A 103 3.30 1.74 -14.63
N ALA A 104 3.14 1.76 -13.29
CA ALA A 104 1.91 1.27 -12.67
C ALA A 104 0.68 2.06 -13.14
N ARG A 105 0.80 3.37 -13.36
CA ARG A 105 -0.31 4.16 -13.90
C ARG A 105 -0.65 3.74 -15.32
N GLN A 106 0.35 3.58 -16.17
CA GLN A 106 0.17 3.15 -17.56
C GLN A 106 -0.52 1.79 -17.63
N GLU A 107 -0.01 0.79 -16.91
CA GLU A 107 -0.58 -0.57 -16.88
C GLU A 107 -2.06 -0.58 -16.43
N PHE A 108 -2.41 0.24 -15.43
CA PHE A 108 -3.80 0.34 -14.94
C PHE A 108 -4.72 1.08 -15.91
N GLU A 109 -4.22 2.07 -16.66
CA GLU A 109 -5.02 2.73 -17.71
C GLU A 109 -5.22 1.82 -18.92
N GLU A 110 -4.21 1.03 -19.29
CA GLU A 110 -4.30 0.04 -20.37
C GLU A 110 -5.32 -1.06 -20.02
N ALA A 111 -5.30 -1.56 -18.78
CA ALA A 111 -6.24 -2.58 -18.31
C ALA A 111 -7.64 -2.03 -17.96
N ARG A 112 -7.89 -0.71 -18.05
CA ARG A 112 -9.13 -0.08 -17.58
C ARG A 112 -10.39 -0.58 -18.29
N LEU A 113 -10.24 -0.95 -19.56
CA LEU A 113 -11.35 -1.40 -20.41
C LEU A 113 -11.49 -2.92 -20.43
N GLU A 114 -10.64 -3.65 -19.72
CA GLU A 114 -10.72 -5.10 -19.66
C GLU A 114 -12.01 -5.52 -18.96
N ARG A 115 -12.75 -6.44 -19.59
CA ARG A 115 -14.03 -6.94 -19.08
C ARG A 115 -14.03 -8.44 -18.83
N ASP A 116 -13.02 -9.15 -19.33
CA ASP A 116 -12.95 -10.59 -19.18
C ASP A 116 -12.53 -10.95 -17.74
N PRO A 117 -13.37 -11.65 -16.96
CA PRO A 117 -13.12 -11.89 -15.54
C PRO A 117 -11.86 -12.71 -15.28
N GLU A 118 -11.51 -13.62 -16.20
CA GLU A 118 -10.29 -14.43 -16.11
C GLU A 118 -9.02 -13.62 -16.34
N VAL A 119 -9.08 -12.62 -17.25
CA VAL A 119 -7.96 -11.72 -17.50
C VAL A 119 -7.75 -10.82 -16.30
N ILE A 120 -8.83 -10.21 -15.78
CA ILE A 120 -8.79 -9.36 -14.59
C ILE A 120 -8.19 -10.12 -13.40
N THR A 121 -8.65 -11.35 -13.16
CA THR A 121 -8.15 -12.17 -12.05
C THR A 121 -6.65 -12.46 -12.20
N ARG A 122 -6.19 -12.80 -13.41
CA ARG A 122 -4.76 -13.03 -13.67
C ARG A 122 -3.93 -11.76 -13.43
N LEU A 123 -4.41 -10.61 -13.88
CA LEU A 123 -3.75 -9.32 -13.65
C LEU A 123 -3.64 -8.99 -12.17
N LEU A 124 -4.70 -9.23 -11.39
CA LEU A 124 -4.71 -8.97 -9.95
C LEU A 124 -3.74 -9.88 -9.19
N ILE A 125 -3.76 -11.18 -9.48
CA ILE A 125 -2.86 -12.15 -8.83
C ILE A 125 -1.41 -11.85 -9.23
N GLY A 126 -1.14 -11.75 -10.54
CA GLY A 126 0.20 -11.48 -11.05
C GLY A 126 0.76 -10.14 -10.56
N GLY A 127 -0.07 -9.12 -10.46
CA GLY A 127 0.33 -7.82 -9.91
C GLY A 127 0.70 -7.90 -8.43
N ARG A 128 -0.02 -8.67 -7.61
CA ARG A 128 0.33 -8.88 -6.19
C ARG A 128 1.67 -9.61 -6.05
N ASP A 129 1.87 -10.67 -6.81
CA ASP A 129 3.12 -11.44 -6.81
C ASP A 129 4.31 -10.58 -7.26
N ALA A 130 4.11 -9.75 -8.28
CA ALA A 130 5.13 -8.82 -8.75
C ALA A 130 5.51 -7.77 -7.69
N VAL A 131 4.53 -7.23 -6.96
CA VAL A 131 4.78 -6.31 -5.84
C VAL A 131 5.57 -7.00 -4.73
N GLN A 132 5.19 -8.22 -4.36
CA GLN A 132 5.92 -8.97 -3.33
C GLN A 132 7.37 -9.22 -3.74
N ALA A 133 7.60 -9.70 -4.96
CA ALA A 133 8.93 -9.92 -5.48
C ALA A 133 9.77 -8.63 -5.57
N ALA A 134 9.14 -7.49 -5.86
CA ALA A 134 9.82 -6.19 -5.86
C ALA A 134 10.25 -5.77 -4.44
N ILE A 135 9.38 -5.98 -3.44
CA ILE A 135 9.71 -5.71 -2.04
C ILE A 135 10.85 -6.62 -1.56
N ASP A 136 10.85 -7.90 -1.94
CA ASP A 136 11.92 -8.82 -1.56
C ASP A 136 13.27 -8.38 -2.12
N LYS A 137 13.31 -7.95 -3.40
CA LYS A 137 14.52 -7.37 -4.02
C LYS A 137 14.98 -6.08 -3.32
N LEU A 138 14.05 -5.26 -2.86
CA LEU A 138 14.36 -4.06 -2.08
C LEU A 138 15.04 -4.44 -0.76
N VAL A 139 14.50 -5.43 -0.05
CA VAL A 139 15.07 -5.93 1.21
C VAL A 139 16.47 -6.51 0.99
N GLU A 140 16.68 -7.26 -0.09
CA GLU A 140 18.01 -7.77 -0.46
C GLU A 140 19.01 -6.63 -0.71
N LYS A 141 18.61 -5.59 -1.45
CA LYS A 141 19.46 -4.43 -1.69
C LYS A 141 19.81 -3.69 -0.41
N GLN A 142 18.85 -3.56 0.51
CA GLN A 142 19.12 -2.96 1.81
C GLN A 142 20.10 -3.78 2.65
N LYS A 143 19.98 -5.12 2.66
CA LYS A 143 20.95 -6.01 3.33
C LYS A 143 22.36 -5.87 2.75
N GLN A 144 22.47 -5.80 1.43
CA GLN A 144 23.76 -5.61 0.73
C GLN A 144 24.45 -4.31 1.17
N GLN A 145 23.72 -3.21 1.28
CA GLN A 145 24.28 -1.92 1.72
C GLN A 145 24.80 -1.99 3.16
N ILE A 146 24.03 -2.56 4.09
CA ILE A 146 24.46 -2.71 5.49
C ILE A 146 25.74 -3.55 5.59
N THR A 147 25.81 -4.67 4.86
CA THR A 147 27.02 -5.52 4.86
C THR A 147 28.22 -4.79 4.23
N GLN A 148 28.00 -4.00 3.18
CA GLN A 148 29.07 -3.23 2.54
C GLN A 148 29.59 -2.11 3.46
N ASP A 149 28.70 -1.41 4.15
CA ASP A 149 29.06 -0.35 5.11
C ASP A 149 29.87 -0.91 6.30
N GLN A 150 29.49 -2.08 6.81
CA GLN A 150 30.24 -2.79 7.86
C GLN A 150 31.66 -3.13 7.40
N ARG A 151 31.80 -3.72 6.21
CA ARG A 151 33.12 -4.05 5.64
C ARG A 151 33.98 -2.80 5.47
N ASN A 152 33.42 -1.69 4.98
CA ASN A 152 34.16 -0.45 4.80
C ASN A 152 34.57 0.20 6.13
N GLY A 153 33.79 0.00 7.20
CA GLY A 153 34.10 0.50 8.54
C GLY A 153 35.26 -0.23 9.22
N ASP A 154 35.40 -1.54 9.00
CA ASP A 154 36.45 -2.36 9.63
C ASP A 154 37.86 -2.11 9.04
N HIS A 155 37.95 -1.48 7.86
CA HIS A 155 39.23 -1.20 7.17
C HIS A 155 39.79 0.20 7.48
N ARG A 156 39.19 0.96 8.40
CA ARG A 156 39.54 2.35 8.71
C ARG A 156 39.93 2.53 10.17
#